data_AF-A0A8T0GDH1-F1
#
_entry.id   AF-A0A8T0GDH1-F1
#
_cell.length_a   1.000
_cell.length_b   1.000
_cell.length_c   1.000
_cell.angle_alpha   90.00
_cell.angle_beta   90.00
_cell.angle_gamma   90.00
#
_symmetry.space_group_name_H-M   'P 1'
#
loop_
_entity.id
_entity.type
_entity.pdbx_description
1 polymer ?
#
loop_
_entity_poly.entity_id
_entity_poly.type
_entity_poly.pdbx_seq_one_letter_code
_entity_poly.pdbx_strand_id
1 'polypeptide(L)'
;MGLARKAVADASITFLWVFCMASLGAVSTEVAPLLGLDGPGKGKGKMYIVFALVSFLIFFFSFLGQALGGASWNPTALVAFSYAGVSKDDLFTLGVRLPAQMAGAVGGALTIMEVMPKKYKHMLGGPKLKVPLQTGVIAETILTFTITLIVMWALLRGPANRFMKTCIIIGATIALVIAGGAYTGPAMNPANAFGWAFVSNQHTSWEHFAVYWAGPMIGTIFAVWAFKLLFGGRSAPKAPKKKASSKKAKKSGSGVSAAKSKKVEQESSDDVAGKVKAS
;
A
#
# COMPACT_ATOMS: atom_id res chain seq x y z
N MET A 1 2.84 10.12 11.72
CA MET A 1 1.41 10.43 11.54
C MET A 1 0.67 9.94 12.77
N GLY A 2 -0.19 10.76 13.37
CA GLY A 2 -1.00 10.36 14.53
C GLY A 2 -2.06 9.31 14.16
N LEU A 3 -2.57 8.58 15.16
CA LEU A 3 -3.51 7.47 14.98
C LEU A 3 -4.80 7.89 14.26
N ALA A 4 -5.43 8.99 14.67
CA ALA A 4 -6.65 9.51 14.06
C ALA A 4 -6.45 9.78 12.56
N ARG A 5 -5.32 10.40 12.17
CA ARG A 5 -5.01 10.69 10.77
C ARG A 5 -4.77 9.42 9.96
N LYS A 6 -4.16 8.38 10.54
CA LYS A 6 -4.04 7.06 9.89
C LYS A 6 -5.40 6.41 9.67
N ALA A 7 -6.29 6.46 10.67
CA ALA A 7 -7.62 5.89 10.58
C ALA A 7 -8.47 6.59 9.51
N VAL A 8 -8.44 7.92 9.45
CA VAL A 8 -9.10 8.70 8.38
C VAL A 8 -8.53 8.36 7.00
N ALA A 9 -7.20 8.21 6.90
CA ALA A 9 -6.56 7.82 5.65
C ALA A 9 -6.98 6.41 5.21
N ASP A 10 -7.02 5.43 6.13
CA ASP A 10 -7.49 4.06 5.90
C ASP A 10 -8.97 4.04 5.48
N ALA A 11 -9.84 4.81 6.13
CA ALA A 11 -11.24 4.94 5.74
C ALA A 11 -11.38 5.51 4.33
N SER A 12 -10.66 6.60 4.02
CA SER A 12 -10.73 7.30 2.74
C SER A 12 -10.22 6.43 1.58
N ILE A 13 -9.09 5.75 1.77
CA ILE A 13 -8.53 4.87 0.74
C ILE A 13 -9.39 3.63 0.54
N THR A 14 -10.00 3.07 1.61
CA THR A 14 -10.90 1.93 1.48
C THR A 14 -12.20 2.31 0.78
N PHE A 15 -12.76 3.49 1.09
CA PHE A 15 -13.90 4.06 0.38
C PHE A 15 -13.66 4.12 -1.12
N LEU A 16 -12.56 4.76 -1.52
CA LEU A 16 -12.20 4.93 -2.93
C LEU A 16 -11.95 3.57 -3.59
N TRP A 17 -11.28 2.64 -2.89
CA TRP A 17 -11.02 1.30 -3.41
C TRP A 17 -12.30 0.56 -3.74
N VAL A 18 -13.24 0.48 -2.79
CA VAL A 18 -14.52 -0.22 -2.99
C VAL A 18 -15.34 0.44 -4.08
N PHE A 19 -15.41 1.77 -4.10
CA PHE A 19 -16.11 2.54 -5.14
C PHE A 19 -15.54 2.26 -6.55
N CYS A 20 -14.21 2.32 -6.71
CA CYS A 20 -13.56 2.09 -7.99
C CYS A 20 -13.63 0.63 -8.46
N MET A 21 -13.46 -0.33 -7.54
CA MET A 21 -13.57 -1.75 -7.88
C MET A 21 -14.98 -2.11 -8.34
N ALA A 22 -16.00 -1.51 -7.75
CA ALA A 22 -17.40 -1.72 -8.10
C ALA A 22 -17.77 -1.22 -9.50
N SER A 23 -17.09 -0.18 -10.00
CA SER A 23 -17.39 0.42 -11.31
C SER A 23 -16.78 -0.32 -12.50
N LEU A 24 -15.86 -1.26 -12.27
CA LEU A 24 -15.11 -1.96 -13.33
C LEU A 24 -16.01 -2.69 -14.34
N GLY A 25 -17.11 -3.30 -13.87
CA GLY A 25 -18.07 -3.99 -14.75
C GLY A 25 -18.78 -3.02 -15.71
N ALA A 26 -19.21 -1.87 -15.19
CA ALA A 26 -19.85 -0.83 -15.99
C ALA A 26 -18.85 -0.23 -17.00
N VAL A 27 -17.66 0.14 -16.53
CA VAL A 27 -16.61 0.72 -17.38
C VAL A 27 -16.20 -0.24 -18.50
N SER A 28 -15.97 -1.52 -18.17
CA SER A 28 -15.60 -2.51 -19.20
C SER A 28 -16.72 -2.78 -20.22
N THR A 29 -17.98 -2.60 -19.84
CA THR A 29 -19.13 -2.73 -20.76
C THR A 29 -19.19 -1.58 -21.76
N GLU A 30 -18.84 -0.36 -21.35
CA GLU A 30 -18.79 0.80 -22.25
C GLU A 30 -17.52 0.85 -23.10
N VAL A 31 -16.38 0.44 -22.54
CA VAL A 31 -15.09 0.53 -23.22
C VAL A 31 -14.89 -0.59 -24.24
N ALA A 32 -15.44 -1.79 -24.02
CA ALA A 32 -15.26 -2.91 -24.93
C ALA A 32 -15.74 -2.63 -26.38
N PRO A 33 -16.94 -2.04 -26.61
CA PRO A 33 -17.37 -1.59 -27.94
C PRO A 33 -16.42 -0.59 -28.58
N LEU A 34 -15.97 0.40 -27.81
CA LEU A 34 -15.09 1.48 -28.32
C LEU A 34 -13.73 0.96 -28.78
N LEU A 35 -13.25 -0.12 -28.18
CA LEU A 35 -12.00 -0.78 -28.58
C LEU A 35 -12.21 -1.92 -29.59
N GLY A 36 -13.45 -2.14 -30.04
CA GLY A 36 -13.81 -3.25 -30.93
C GLY A 36 -13.55 -4.62 -30.31
N LEU A 37 -13.69 -4.75 -28.99
CA LEU A 37 -13.39 -5.96 -28.21
C LEU A 37 -14.64 -6.79 -27.85
N ASP A 38 -15.82 -6.43 -28.35
CA ASP A 38 -17.14 -6.98 -28.02
C ASP A 38 -17.86 -7.69 -29.19
N GLY A 39 -17.11 -8.11 -30.22
CA GLY A 39 -17.65 -8.82 -31.39
C GLY A 39 -17.66 -10.36 -31.32
N PRO A 40 -18.23 -11.04 -32.33
CA PRO A 40 -18.20 -12.50 -32.46
C PRO A 40 -16.75 -13.04 -32.38
N GLY A 41 -16.52 -14.05 -31.54
CA GLY A 41 -15.17 -14.59 -31.29
C GLY A 41 -14.32 -13.81 -30.27
N LYS A 42 -14.77 -12.64 -29.80
CA LYS A 42 -14.06 -11.79 -28.82
C LYS A 42 -14.63 -11.89 -27.40
N GLY A 43 -15.14 -13.06 -27.02
CA GLY A 43 -15.85 -13.30 -25.75
C GLY A 43 -15.07 -12.98 -24.45
N LYS A 44 -13.77 -12.69 -24.53
CA LYS A 44 -12.90 -12.32 -23.40
C LYS A 44 -12.48 -10.85 -23.36
N GLY A 45 -12.89 -10.02 -24.32
CA GLY A 45 -12.44 -8.61 -24.43
C GLY A 45 -12.71 -7.78 -23.16
N LYS A 46 -13.91 -7.90 -22.59
CA LYS A 46 -14.27 -7.26 -21.31
C LYS A 46 -13.39 -7.69 -20.16
N MET A 47 -13.00 -8.97 -20.10
CA MET A 47 -12.13 -9.53 -19.06
C MET A 47 -10.73 -8.90 -19.11
N TYR A 48 -10.16 -8.72 -20.30
CA TYR A 48 -8.86 -8.05 -20.45
C TYR A 48 -8.90 -6.59 -20.01
N ILE A 49 -10.00 -5.88 -20.33
CA ILE A 49 -10.20 -4.50 -19.85
C ILE A 49 -10.28 -4.48 -18.32
N VAL A 50 -11.06 -5.37 -17.70
CA VAL A 50 -11.15 -5.47 -16.24
C VAL A 50 -9.76 -5.73 -15.64
N PHE A 51 -8.96 -6.64 -16.20
CA PHE A 51 -7.61 -6.92 -15.70
C PHE A 51 -6.66 -5.73 -15.84
N ALA A 52 -6.73 -4.98 -16.95
CA ALA A 52 -5.96 -3.76 -17.11
C ALA A 52 -6.36 -2.70 -16.07
N LEU A 53 -7.66 -2.51 -15.85
CA LEU A 53 -8.17 -1.57 -14.84
C LEU A 53 -7.79 -2.00 -13.42
N VAL A 54 -7.94 -3.28 -13.05
CA VAL A 54 -7.50 -3.80 -11.75
C VAL A 54 -6.00 -3.59 -11.56
N SER A 55 -5.19 -3.83 -12.59
CA SER A 55 -3.74 -3.60 -12.55
C SER A 55 -3.42 -2.14 -12.27
N PHE A 56 -4.11 -1.22 -12.96
CA PHE A 56 -3.99 0.21 -12.73
C PHE A 56 -4.40 0.61 -11.31
N LEU A 57 -5.53 0.11 -10.81
CA LEU A 57 -6.00 0.39 -9.46
C LEU A 57 -5.01 -0.12 -8.41
N ILE A 58 -4.54 -1.37 -8.50
CA ILE A 58 -3.55 -1.91 -7.54
C ILE A 58 -2.30 -1.03 -7.53
N PHE A 59 -1.80 -0.60 -8.70
CA PHE A 59 -0.66 0.29 -8.79
C PHE A 59 -0.93 1.65 -8.14
N PHE A 60 -2.03 2.31 -8.52
CA PHE A 60 -2.42 3.62 -8.02
C PHE A 60 -2.64 3.62 -6.51
N PHE A 61 -3.40 2.65 -5.98
CA PHE A 61 -3.68 2.55 -4.56
C PHE A 61 -2.45 2.17 -3.75
N SER A 62 -1.53 1.35 -4.29
CA SER A 62 -0.23 1.08 -3.65
C SER A 62 0.60 2.35 -3.50
N PHE A 63 0.61 3.21 -4.52
CA PHE A 63 1.25 4.51 -4.45
C PHE A 63 0.53 5.44 -3.45
N LEU A 64 -0.80 5.52 -3.53
CA LEU A 64 -1.61 6.39 -2.68
C LEU A 64 -1.49 6.03 -1.20
N GLY A 65 -1.48 4.73 -0.86
CA GLY A 65 -1.28 4.26 0.51
C GLY A 65 0.07 4.69 1.09
N GLN A 66 1.13 4.65 0.27
CA GLN A 66 2.45 5.17 0.66
C GLN A 66 2.44 6.69 0.85
N ALA A 67 1.82 7.43 -0.07
CA ALA A 67 1.70 8.89 0.00
C ALA A 67 0.89 9.33 1.24
N LEU A 68 -0.11 8.54 1.64
CA LEU A 68 -0.92 8.73 2.85
C LEU A 68 -0.27 8.16 4.12
N GLY A 69 1.06 7.93 4.11
CA GLY A 69 1.81 7.56 5.31
C GLY A 69 1.64 6.11 5.75
N GLY A 70 1.41 5.21 4.80
CA GLY A 70 1.20 3.77 5.05
C GLY A 70 -0.25 3.43 5.32
N ALA A 71 -1.18 4.14 4.70
CA ALA A 71 -2.59 3.80 4.73
C ALA A 71 -2.83 2.47 3.99
N SER A 72 -3.76 1.66 4.49
CA SER A 72 -4.14 0.38 3.91
C SER A 72 -5.64 0.36 3.64
N TRP A 73 -6.03 -0.30 2.56
CA TRP A 73 -7.43 -0.59 2.21
C TRP A 73 -7.79 -2.08 2.38
N ASN A 74 -6.92 -2.82 3.07
CA ASN A 74 -7.12 -4.24 3.33
C ASN A 74 -6.68 -4.59 4.77
N PRO A 75 -7.61 -5.16 5.58
CA PRO A 75 -7.30 -5.68 6.91
C PRO A 75 -6.17 -6.70 6.93
N THR A 76 -6.09 -7.60 5.95
CA THR A 76 -5.08 -8.68 5.92
C THR A 76 -3.67 -8.10 5.77
N ALA A 77 -3.51 -7.11 4.88
CA ALA A 77 -2.24 -6.41 4.72
C ALA A 77 -1.83 -5.68 6.00
N LEU A 78 -2.77 -4.99 6.66
CA LEU A 78 -2.50 -4.26 7.89
C LEU A 78 -2.02 -5.21 9.01
N VAL A 79 -2.74 -6.32 9.21
CA VAL A 79 -2.37 -7.36 10.19
C VAL A 79 -1.04 -8.02 9.82
N ALA A 80 -0.81 -8.34 8.54
CA ALA A 80 0.42 -8.97 8.08
C ALA A 80 1.66 -8.13 8.41
N PHE A 81 1.66 -6.83 8.06
CA PHE A 81 2.81 -5.96 8.31
C PHE A 81 3.03 -5.66 9.79
N SER A 82 1.96 -5.57 10.59
CA SER A 82 2.06 -5.45 12.04
C SER A 82 2.70 -6.71 12.64
N TYR A 83 2.16 -7.90 12.34
CA TYR A 83 2.61 -9.15 12.94
C TYR A 83 4.00 -9.60 12.45
N ALA A 84 4.38 -9.19 11.24
CA ALA A 84 5.75 -9.34 10.73
C ALA A 84 6.76 -8.40 11.41
N GLY A 85 6.30 -7.44 12.22
CA GLY A 85 7.14 -6.44 12.89
C GLY A 85 7.72 -5.41 11.92
N VAL A 86 7.04 -5.18 10.79
CA VAL A 86 7.44 -4.20 9.76
C VAL A 86 6.79 -2.84 10.03
N SER A 87 5.51 -2.84 10.42
CA SER A 87 4.83 -1.62 10.85
C SER A 87 5.04 -1.36 12.34
N LYS A 88 4.85 -0.11 12.76
CA LYS A 88 4.85 0.29 14.17
C LYS A 88 3.44 0.24 14.79
N ASP A 89 2.51 -0.47 14.13
CA ASP A 89 1.13 -0.54 14.57
C ASP A 89 0.99 -1.66 15.60
N ASP A 90 0.54 -1.32 16.81
CA ASP A 90 0.21 -2.23 17.89
C ASP A 90 -1.28 -2.65 17.84
N LEU A 91 -1.70 -3.54 18.74
CA LEU A 91 -3.08 -4.03 18.78
C LEU A 91 -4.10 -2.90 18.93
N PHE A 92 -3.78 -1.86 19.72
CA PHE A 92 -4.64 -0.69 19.87
C PHE A 92 -4.79 0.08 18.55
N THR A 93 -3.69 0.31 17.84
CA THR A 93 -3.70 0.94 16.52
C THR A 93 -4.53 0.14 15.52
N LEU A 94 -4.40 -1.18 15.52
CA LEU A 94 -5.22 -2.06 14.68
C LEU A 94 -6.71 -1.96 15.04
N GLY A 95 -7.03 -1.92 16.34
CA GLY A 95 -8.40 -1.79 16.85
C GLY A 95 -9.12 -0.52 16.39
N VAL A 96 -8.39 0.56 16.06
CA VAL A 96 -8.96 1.79 15.51
C VAL A 96 -8.98 1.79 13.98
N ARG A 97 -7.93 1.26 13.34
CA ARG A 97 -7.78 1.28 11.88
C ARG A 97 -8.70 0.29 11.16
N LEU A 98 -8.94 -0.89 11.73
CA LEU A 98 -9.80 -1.92 11.11
C LEU A 98 -11.26 -1.45 10.99
N PRO A 99 -11.92 -0.93 12.04
CA PRO A 99 -13.26 -0.36 11.90
C PRO A 99 -13.31 0.82 10.93
N ALA A 100 -12.25 1.63 10.86
CA ALA A 100 -12.18 2.74 9.91
C ALA A 100 -12.20 2.25 8.45
N GLN A 101 -11.48 1.17 8.13
CA GLN A 101 -11.55 0.53 6.80
C GLN A 101 -12.94 -0.02 6.52
N MET A 102 -13.60 -0.65 7.50
CA MET A 102 -14.98 -1.14 7.36
C MET A 102 -15.96 0.01 7.05
N ALA A 103 -15.87 1.12 7.80
CA ALA A 103 -16.70 2.31 7.56
C ALA A 103 -16.45 2.89 6.16
N GLY A 104 -15.19 2.96 5.74
CA GLY A 104 -14.83 3.36 4.37
C GLY A 104 -15.44 2.44 3.32
N ALA A 105 -15.33 1.12 3.50
CA ALA A 105 -15.88 0.13 2.58
C ALA A 105 -17.40 0.23 2.44
N VAL A 106 -18.11 0.37 3.57
CA VAL A 106 -19.57 0.57 3.59
C VAL A 106 -19.93 1.87 2.86
N GLY A 107 -19.25 2.98 3.16
CA GLY A 107 -19.48 4.25 2.48
C GLY A 107 -19.26 4.15 0.97
N GLY A 108 -18.19 3.47 0.53
CA GLY A 108 -17.88 3.27 -0.89
C GLY A 108 -18.95 2.44 -1.60
N ALA A 109 -19.39 1.35 -0.96
CA ALA A 109 -20.44 0.47 -1.48
C ALA A 109 -21.80 1.17 -1.55
N LEU A 110 -22.20 1.92 -0.52
CA LEU A 110 -23.46 2.68 -0.54
C LEU A 110 -23.43 3.80 -1.59
N THR A 111 -22.31 4.52 -1.70
CA THR A 111 -22.18 5.61 -2.66
C THR A 111 -22.29 5.10 -4.09
N ILE A 112 -21.62 3.99 -4.44
CA ILE A 112 -21.72 3.45 -5.79
C ILE A 112 -23.13 2.91 -6.10
N MET A 113 -23.81 2.33 -5.11
CA MET A 113 -25.22 1.91 -5.27
C MET A 113 -26.16 3.07 -5.59
N GLU A 114 -25.86 4.26 -5.07
CA GLU A 114 -26.64 5.47 -5.32
C GLU A 114 -26.33 6.07 -6.70
N VAL A 115 -25.05 6.32 -7.00
CA VAL A 115 -24.66 7.07 -8.20
C VAL A 115 -24.62 6.24 -9.48
N MET A 116 -24.61 4.90 -9.39
CA MET A 116 -24.53 4.04 -10.57
C MET A 116 -25.80 4.13 -11.43
N PRO A 117 -25.70 4.34 -12.75
CA PRO A 117 -26.85 4.34 -13.65
C PRO A 117 -27.66 3.03 -13.56
N LYS A 118 -29.00 3.14 -13.62
CA LYS A 118 -29.93 1.99 -13.49
C LYS A 118 -29.54 0.81 -14.38
N LYS A 119 -29.09 1.07 -15.61
CA LYS A 119 -28.64 0.03 -16.56
C LYS A 119 -27.48 -0.84 -16.06
N TYR A 120 -26.63 -0.36 -15.15
CA TYR A 120 -25.50 -1.13 -14.61
C TYR A 120 -25.69 -1.57 -13.15
N LYS A 121 -26.77 -1.17 -12.46
CA LYS A 121 -26.96 -1.55 -11.05
C LYS A 121 -26.95 -3.07 -10.84
N HIS A 122 -27.42 -3.85 -11.82
CA HIS A 122 -27.37 -5.32 -11.77
C HIS A 122 -25.94 -5.90 -11.80
N MET A 123 -24.94 -5.12 -12.20
CA MET A 123 -23.53 -5.53 -12.23
C MET A 123 -22.81 -5.26 -10.91
N LEU A 124 -23.44 -4.51 -10.00
CA LEU A 124 -22.87 -4.19 -8.70
C LEU A 124 -22.97 -5.40 -7.76
N GLY A 125 -21.89 -5.70 -7.06
CA GLY A 125 -21.87 -6.77 -6.09
C GLY A 125 -20.48 -7.05 -5.54
N GLY A 126 -20.47 -7.72 -4.39
CA GLY A 126 -19.26 -8.16 -3.73
C GLY A 126 -18.99 -9.66 -3.87
N PRO A 127 -17.96 -10.13 -3.15
CA PRO A 127 -17.73 -11.56 -2.94
C PRO A 127 -19.00 -12.26 -2.42
N LYS A 128 -19.26 -13.48 -2.91
CA LYS A 128 -20.41 -14.30 -2.52
C LYS A 128 -20.00 -15.76 -2.52
N LEU A 129 -20.41 -16.48 -1.48
CA LEU A 129 -20.13 -17.90 -1.35
C LEU A 129 -20.94 -18.67 -2.41
N LYS A 130 -20.26 -19.55 -3.16
CA LYS A 130 -20.86 -20.38 -4.21
C LYS A 130 -20.70 -21.89 -3.95
N VAL A 131 -20.04 -22.23 -2.85
CA VAL A 131 -19.68 -23.59 -2.44
C VAL A 131 -20.07 -23.80 -0.98
N PRO A 132 -20.04 -25.04 -0.45
CA PRO A 132 -20.31 -25.27 0.96
C PRO A 132 -19.40 -24.43 1.88
N LEU A 133 -19.93 -24.04 3.04
CA LEU A 133 -19.27 -23.15 3.99
C LEU A 133 -17.80 -23.54 4.25
N GLN A 134 -17.55 -24.81 4.56
CA GLN A 134 -16.20 -25.32 4.87
C GLN A 134 -15.25 -25.14 3.68
N THR A 135 -15.69 -25.47 2.48
CA THR A 135 -14.91 -25.27 1.25
C THR A 135 -14.62 -23.79 1.00
N GLY A 136 -15.58 -22.91 1.27
CA GLY A 136 -15.41 -21.46 1.17
C GLY A 136 -14.37 -20.91 2.15
N VAL A 137 -14.43 -21.35 3.41
CA VAL A 137 -13.45 -20.98 4.45
C VAL A 137 -12.04 -21.44 4.04
N ILE A 138 -11.90 -22.69 3.58
CA ILE A 138 -10.63 -23.24 3.12
C ILE A 138 -10.10 -22.44 1.92
N ALA A 139 -10.97 -22.15 0.95
CA ALA A 139 -10.61 -21.38 -0.24
C ALA A 139 -10.08 -19.98 0.13
N GLU A 140 -10.82 -19.18 0.90
CA GLU A 140 -10.37 -17.84 1.32
C GLU A 140 -9.10 -17.90 2.18
N THR A 141 -8.94 -18.94 3.01
CA THR A 141 -7.72 -19.15 3.79
C THR A 141 -6.51 -19.37 2.89
N ILE A 142 -6.60 -20.28 1.93
CA ILE A 142 -5.51 -20.60 1.00
C ILE A 142 -5.20 -19.40 0.10
N LEU A 143 -6.23 -18.78 -0.49
CA LEU A 143 -6.05 -17.62 -1.37
C LEU A 143 -5.39 -16.45 -0.62
N THR A 144 -5.87 -16.16 0.59
CA THR A 144 -5.30 -15.09 1.42
C THR A 144 -3.89 -15.43 1.89
N PHE A 145 -3.62 -16.68 2.25
CA PHE A 145 -2.28 -17.15 2.59
C PHE A 145 -1.31 -16.91 1.42
N THR A 146 -1.67 -17.35 0.22
CA THR A 146 -0.82 -17.25 -0.97
C THR A 146 -0.55 -15.79 -1.33
N ILE A 147 -1.58 -14.94 -1.41
CA ILE A 147 -1.37 -13.53 -1.77
C ILE A 147 -0.57 -12.80 -0.69
N THR A 148 -0.83 -13.06 0.59
CA THR A 148 -0.10 -12.40 1.70
C THR A 148 1.37 -12.78 1.66
N LEU A 149 1.69 -14.06 1.47
CA LEU A 149 3.06 -14.54 1.36
C LEU A 149 3.80 -13.89 0.17
N ILE A 150 3.14 -13.82 -0.99
CA ILE A 150 3.69 -13.18 -2.20
C ILE A 150 3.91 -11.67 -1.97
N VAL A 151 2.94 -10.97 -1.38
CA VAL A 151 3.06 -9.54 -1.07
C VAL A 151 4.22 -9.28 -0.11
N MET A 152 4.31 -10.05 0.96
CA MET A 152 5.41 -9.95 1.92
C MET A 152 6.76 -10.21 1.25
N TRP A 153 6.86 -11.27 0.46
CA TRP A 153 8.07 -11.57 -0.30
C TRP A 153 8.42 -10.44 -1.26
N ALA A 154 7.50 -10.00 -2.11
CA ALA A 154 7.74 -8.96 -3.11
C ALA A 154 8.20 -7.64 -2.46
N LEU A 155 7.58 -7.23 -1.36
CA LEU A 155 7.91 -5.97 -0.71
C LEU A 155 9.20 -6.02 0.12
N LEU A 156 9.46 -7.12 0.84
CA LEU A 156 10.53 -7.21 1.83
C LEU A 156 11.81 -7.89 1.30
N ARG A 157 11.70 -8.78 0.32
CA ARG A 157 12.82 -9.59 -0.22
C ARG A 157 12.92 -9.60 -1.75
N GLY A 158 11.84 -9.23 -2.43
CA GLY A 158 11.75 -9.20 -3.87
C GLY A 158 12.62 -8.11 -4.50
N PRO A 159 12.46 -7.90 -5.81
CA PRO A 159 13.36 -7.06 -6.59
C PRO A 159 13.45 -5.61 -6.10
N ALA A 160 14.58 -4.94 -6.32
CA ALA A 160 14.75 -3.55 -5.88
C ALA A 160 13.79 -2.56 -6.57
N ASN A 161 13.41 -2.83 -7.82
CA ASN A 161 12.53 -1.96 -8.59
C ASN A 161 11.08 -2.02 -8.09
N ARG A 162 10.55 -0.87 -7.64
CA ARG A 162 9.16 -0.71 -7.17
C ARG A 162 8.13 -1.16 -8.21
N PHE A 163 8.33 -0.84 -9.48
CA PHE A 163 7.42 -1.24 -10.55
C PHE A 163 7.33 -2.78 -10.63
N MET A 164 8.46 -3.46 -10.60
CA MET A 164 8.52 -4.92 -10.67
C MET A 164 7.86 -5.59 -9.45
N LYS A 165 8.03 -5.03 -8.25
CA LYS A 165 7.31 -5.50 -7.05
C LYS A 165 5.79 -5.44 -7.26
N THR A 166 5.30 -4.32 -7.76
CA THR A 166 3.87 -4.14 -8.01
C THR A 166 3.36 -5.05 -9.11
N CYS A 167 4.11 -5.28 -10.19
CA CYS A 167 3.74 -6.24 -11.25
C CYS A 167 3.59 -7.67 -10.72
N ILE A 168 4.47 -8.11 -9.80
CA ILE A 168 4.38 -9.44 -9.17
C ILE A 168 3.09 -9.54 -8.35
N ILE A 169 2.77 -8.50 -7.57
CA ILE A 169 1.53 -8.46 -6.77
C ILE A 169 0.29 -8.46 -7.68
N ILE A 170 0.30 -7.67 -8.75
CA ILE A 170 -0.79 -7.62 -9.74
C ILE A 170 -1.01 -9.00 -10.37
N GLY A 171 0.05 -9.62 -10.89
CA GLY A 171 -0.03 -10.92 -11.55
C GLY A 171 -0.56 -12.01 -10.62
N ALA A 172 -0.05 -12.06 -9.37
CA ALA A 172 -0.54 -12.97 -8.36
C ALA A 172 -2.00 -12.71 -7.99
N THR A 173 -2.40 -11.44 -7.83
CA THR A 173 -3.79 -11.07 -7.51
C THR A 173 -4.73 -11.54 -8.62
N ILE A 174 -4.41 -11.27 -9.89
CA ILE A 174 -5.24 -11.69 -11.02
C ILE A 174 -5.35 -13.21 -11.09
N ALA A 175 -4.23 -13.93 -10.96
CA ALA A 175 -4.21 -15.39 -10.98
C ALA A 175 -5.10 -15.99 -9.88
N LEU A 176 -5.01 -15.46 -8.65
CA LEU A 176 -5.82 -15.92 -7.52
C LEU A 176 -7.29 -15.51 -7.65
N VAL A 177 -7.58 -14.34 -8.24
CA VAL A 177 -8.96 -13.93 -8.53
C VAL A 177 -9.64 -14.89 -9.52
N ILE A 178 -8.91 -15.30 -10.56
CA ILE A 178 -9.40 -16.29 -11.53
C ILE A 178 -9.61 -17.64 -10.83
N ALA A 179 -8.62 -18.11 -10.07
CA ALA A 179 -8.69 -19.42 -9.39
C ALA A 179 -9.81 -19.49 -8.34
N GLY A 180 -9.98 -18.43 -7.54
CA GLY A 180 -10.99 -18.38 -6.48
C GLY A 180 -12.39 -18.02 -6.96
N GLY A 181 -12.54 -17.53 -8.20
CA GLY A 181 -13.78 -16.96 -8.72
C GLY A 181 -14.99 -17.89 -8.64
N ALA A 182 -14.77 -19.19 -8.79
CA ALA A 182 -15.80 -20.22 -8.71
C ALA A 182 -16.23 -20.57 -7.27
N TYR A 183 -15.42 -20.23 -6.27
CA TYR A 183 -15.65 -20.62 -4.87
C TYR A 183 -16.36 -19.52 -4.08
N THR A 184 -15.75 -18.33 -3.99
CA THR A 184 -16.20 -17.25 -3.10
C THR A 184 -16.28 -15.88 -3.78
N GLY A 185 -15.86 -15.78 -5.05
CA GLY A 185 -15.65 -14.48 -5.69
C GLY A 185 -14.56 -13.71 -4.94
N PRO A 186 -13.32 -14.21 -4.99
CA PRO A 186 -12.38 -14.22 -3.88
C PRO A 186 -12.12 -12.83 -3.34
N ALA A 187 -12.43 -12.64 -2.06
CA ALA A 187 -12.34 -11.35 -1.42
C ALA A 187 -10.89 -11.00 -1.14
N MET A 188 -10.17 -11.90 -0.44
CA MET A 188 -8.82 -11.69 0.11
C MET A 188 -8.67 -10.37 0.90
N ASN A 189 -9.80 -9.74 1.22
CA ASN A 189 -9.96 -8.40 1.76
C ASN A 189 -11.28 -8.34 2.55
N PRO A 190 -11.21 -8.54 3.88
CA PRO A 190 -12.38 -8.52 4.75
C PRO A 190 -13.16 -7.20 4.71
N ALA A 191 -12.49 -6.05 4.57
CA ALA A 191 -13.18 -4.76 4.51
C ALA A 191 -14.04 -4.66 3.24
N ASN A 192 -13.49 -5.06 2.09
CA ASN A 192 -14.25 -5.10 0.84
C ASN A 192 -15.45 -6.05 0.93
N ALA A 193 -15.25 -7.26 1.48
CA ALA A 193 -16.36 -8.19 1.68
C ALA A 193 -17.43 -7.63 2.61
N PHE A 194 -17.02 -6.99 3.70
CA PHE A 194 -17.93 -6.42 4.70
C PHE A 194 -18.78 -5.28 4.11
N GLY A 195 -18.17 -4.39 3.32
CA GLY A 195 -18.90 -3.29 2.67
C GLY A 195 -20.09 -3.78 1.83
N TRP A 196 -19.89 -4.82 1.04
CA TRP A 196 -20.96 -5.43 0.24
C TRP A 196 -21.95 -6.26 1.06
N ALA A 197 -21.47 -6.97 2.08
CA ALA A 197 -22.34 -7.70 3.00
C ALA A 197 -23.24 -6.76 3.80
N PHE A 198 -22.80 -5.52 4.04
CA PHE A 198 -23.63 -4.50 4.68
C PHE A 198 -24.80 -4.09 3.76
N VAL A 199 -24.51 -3.82 2.49
CA VAL A 199 -25.53 -3.47 1.47
C VAL A 199 -26.59 -4.58 1.32
N SER A 200 -26.19 -5.85 1.41
CA SER A 200 -27.11 -6.99 1.32
C SER A 200 -27.71 -7.43 2.66
N ASN A 201 -27.43 -6.71 3.76
CA ASN A 201 -27.83 -7.08 5.12
C ASN A 201 -27.38 -8.49 5.57
N GLN A 202 -26.23 -8.95 5.06
CA GLN A 202 -25.60 -10.24 5.38
C GLN A 202 -24.35 -10.10 6.26
N HIS A 203 -23.97 -8.88 6.64
CA HIS A 203 -22.74 -8.57 7.38
C HIS A 203 -22.65 -9.21 8.78
N THR A 204 -23.79 -9.53 9.41
CA THR A 204 -23.87 -10.23 10.70
C THR A 204 -23.97 -11.75 10.57
N SER A 205 -24.04 -12.28 9.34
CA SER A 205 -24.17 -13.72 9.12
C SER A 205 -22.92 -14.48 9.57
N TRP A 206 -23.13 -15.68 10.10
CA TRP A 206 -22.03 -16.59 10.42
C TRP A 206 -21.21 -16.95 9.19
N GLU A 207 -21.86 -17.12 8.04
CA GLU A 207 -21.19 -17.34 6.76
C GLU A 207 -20.20 -16.23 6.46
N HIS A 208 -20.65 -14.97 6.55
CA HIS A 208 -19.79 -13.83 6.26
C HIS A 208 -18.59 -13.78 7.19
N PHE A 209 -18.81 -13.97 8.48
CA PHE A 209 -17.74 -13.99 9.48
C PHE A 209 -16.75 -15.14 9.22
N ALA A 210 -17.23 -16.36 9.06
CA ALA A 210 -16.36 -17.52 8.89
C ALA A 210 -15.54 -17.44 7.59
N VAL A 211 -16.19 -17.12 6.47
CA VAL A 211 -15.57 -17.15 5.14
C VAL A 211 -14.70 -15.93 4.90
N TYR A 212 -15.18 -14.72 5.20
CA TYR A 212 -14.53 -13.48 4.77
C TYR A 212 -13.78 -12.74 5.87
N TRP A 213 -13.92 -13.15 7.14
CA TRP A 213 -13.10 -12.65 8.24
C TRP A 213 -12.15 -13.73 8.77
N ALA A 214 -12.68 -14.84 9.29
CA ALA A 214 -11.87 -15.86 9.92
C ALA A 214 -10.88 -16.51 8.93
N GLY A 215 -11.36 -16.95 7.76
CA GLY A 215 -10.50 -17.54 6.73
C GLY A 215 -9.32 -16.65 6.33
N PRO A 216 -9.56 -15.40 5.87
CA PRO A 216 -8.49 -14.48 5.53
C PRO A 216 -7.53 -14.16 6.68
N MET A 217 -8.03 -14.00 7.91
CA MET A 217 -7.16 -13.74 9.07
C MET A 217 -6.26 -14.94 9.40
N ILE A 218 -6.81 -16.16 9.36
CA ILE A 218 -6.04 -17.40 9.55
C ILE A 218 -4.96 -17.53 8.47
N GLY A 219 -5.34 -17.33 7.19
CA GLY A 219 -4.40 -17.37 6.08
C GLY A 219 -3.29 -16.34 6.21
N THR A 220 -3.62 -15.13 6.67
CA THR A 220 -2.66 -14.04 6.94
C THR A 220 -1.65 -14.43 8.01
N ILE A 221 -2.11 -14.95 9.15
CA ILE A 221 -1.23 -15.36 10.26
C ILE A 221 -0.28 -16.47 9.82
N PHE A 222 -0.78 -17.49 9.11
CA PHE A 222 0.07 -18.56 8.59
C PHE A 222 1.07 -18.05 7.55
N ALA A 223 0.69 -17.10 6.70
CA ALA A 223 1.60 -16.51 5.71
C ALA A 223 2.74 -15.75 6.38
N VAL A 224 2.46 -14.96 7.43
CA VAL A 224 3.49 -14.27 8.21
C VAL A 224 4.43 -15.28 8.88
N TRP A 225 3.89 -16.36 9.44
CA TRP A 225 4.71 -17.39 10.07
C TRP A 225 5.61 -18.10 9.06
N ALA A 226 5.05 -18.54 7.93
CA ALA A 226 5.80 -19.13 6.82
C ALA A 226 6.88 -18.18 6.29
N PHE A 227 6.56 -16.90 6.12
CA PHE A 227 7.52 -15.89 5.69
C PHE A 227 8.70 -15.77 6.68
N LYS A 228 8.41 -15.71 7.99
CA LYS A 228 9.45 -15.62 9.03
C LYS A 228 10.32 -16.87 9.09
N LEU A 229 9.74 -18.06 8.86
CA LEU A 229 10.49 -19.32 8.81
C LEU A 229 11.41 -19.39 7.58
N LEU A 230 10.88 -19.05 6.40
CA LEU A 230 11.61 -19.19 5.13
C LEU A 230 12.70 -18.12 4.95
N PHE A 231 12.46 -16.90 5.44
CA PHE A 231 13.34 -15.77 5.16
C PHE A 231 14.02 -15.22 6.42
N GLY A 232 13.68 -15.71 7.61
CA GLY A 232 14.21 -15.23 8.89
C GLY A 232 13.52 -13.97 9.41
N GLY A 233 13.61 -13.76 10.73
CA GLY A 233 13.07 -12.58 11.41
C GLY A 233 13.93 -11.32 11.18
N ARG A 234 13.29 -10.22 10.77
CA ARG A 234 13.84 -8.90 10.44
C ARG A 234 14.69 -8.83 9.18
N SER A 235 14.14 -8.13 8.18
CA SER A 235 14.95 -7.27 7.32
C SER A 235 14.27 -5.91 7.26
N ALA A 236 14.53 -5.08 8.27
CA ALA A 236 14.29 -3.65 8.10
C ALA A 236 15.12 -3.19 6.89
N PRO A 237 14.60 -2.33 6.00
CA PRO A 237 15.41 -1.71 4.97
C PRO A 237 16.60 -1.03 5.66
N LYS A 238 17.82 -1.38 5.26
CA LYS A 238 19.01 -0.64 5.71
C LYS A 238 18.76 0.82 5.34
N ALA A 239 18.56 1.67 6.34
CA ALA A 239 18.56 3.10 6.13
C ALA A 239 19.85 3.45 5.35
N PRO A 240 19.79 4.32 4.32
CA PRO A 240 21.01 4.73 3.64
C PRO A 240 21.93 5.30 4.72
N LYS A 241 23.11 4.66 4.89
CA LYS A 241 24.16 5.19 5.74
C LYS A 241 24.41 6.61 5.23
N LYS A 242 23.98 7.63 5.98
CA LYS A 242 24.53 8.97 5.81
C LYS A 242 26.03 8.77 5.94
N LYS A 243 26.77 8.93 4.84
CA LYS A 243 28.22 9.07 4.92
C LYS A 243 28.43 10.23 5.89
N ALA A 244 28.87 9.93 7.10
CA ALA A 244 29.39 10.95 7.99
C ALA A 244 30.57 11.54 7.24
N SER A 245 30.38 12.72 6.64
CA SER A 245 31.49 13.52 6.15
C SER A 245 32.31 13.84 7.39
N SER A 246 33.41 13.12 7.56
CA SER A 246 34.36 13.42 8.60
C SER A 246 34.82 14.87 8.41
N LYS A 247 34.59 15.69 9.43
CA LYS A 247 35.40 16.88 9.66
C LYS A 247 36.83 16.38 9.83
N LYS A 248 37.61 16.37 8.75
CA LYS A 248 39.06 16.28 8.82
C LYS A 248 39.59 17.70 8.73
N ALA A 249 39.80 18.31 9.90
CA ALA A 249 40.68 19.45 10.00
C ALA A 249 42.05 19.01 9.46
N LYS A 250 42.42 19.55 8.29
CA LYS A 250 43.78 19.46 7.77
C LYS A 250 44.28 20.89 7.60
N LYS A 251 44.86 21.42 8.68
CA LYS A 251 45.89 22.46 8.63
C LYS A 251 47.13 21.80 8.02
N SER A 252 47.41 22.04 6.75
CA SER A 252 48.78 22.09 6.16
C SER A 252 48.73 22.08 4.62
N GLY A 253 49.57 22.93 4.02
CA GLY A 253 49.72 23.16 2.58
C GLY A 253 49.41 24.64 2.27
N SER A 254 50.32 25.62 2.33
CA SER A 254 51.61 25.80 1.65
C SER A 254 51.54 25.61 0.12
N GLY A 255 51.73 26.72 -0.60
CA GLY A 255 51.74 26.86 -2.07
C GLY A 255 50.59 27.80 -2.50
N VAL A 256 50.79 28.96 -3.13
CA VAL A 256 51.79 29.32 -4.14
C VAL A 256 51.89 30.84 -4.27
N SER A 257 53.14 31.33 -4.35
CA SER A 257 53.70 32.40 -5.20
C SER A 257 53.06 33.80 -5.32
N ALA A 258 53.90 34.78 -4.99
CA ALA A 258 54.24 35.99 -5.74
C ALA A 258 53.16 36.72 -6.57
N ALA A 259 52.90 37.98 -6.21
CA ALA A 259 53.38 39.15 -6.97
C ALA A 259 52.62 40.43 -6.54
N LYS A 260 53.38 41.39 -6.01
CA LYS A 260 53.36 42.82 -6.39
C LYS A 260 51.98 43.50 -6.54
N SER A 261 51.58 44.33 -5.58
CA SER A 261 51.35 45.76 -5.85
C SER A 261 51.06 46.57 -4.58
N LYS A 262 51.93 47.55 -4.34
CA LYS A 262 51.68 48.91 -3.81
C LYS A 262 50.75 49.04 -2.58
N LYS A 263 51.36 49.24 -1.42
CA LYS A 263 50.86 50.21 -0.43
C LYS A 263 51.93 51.27 -0.23
N VAL A 264 51.57 52.47 -0.66
CA VAL A 264 52.25 53.76 -0.48
C VAL A 264 52.13 54.19 1.00
N GLU A 265 53.03 55.11 1.37
CA GLU A 265 53.20 55.86 2.64
C GLU A 265 53.96 55.12 3.75
N GLN A 266 55.28 55.36 3.83
CA GLN A 266 55.98 56.47 4.53
C GLN A 266 56.13 56.17 6.02
N GLU A 267 57.35 55.78 6.43
CA GLU A 267 58.35 56.62 7.13
C GLU A 267 57.94 56.85 8.61
N SER A 268 58.79 56.71 9.63
CA SER A 268 60.25 56.59 9.71
C SER A 268 60.62 56.12 11.12
N SER A 269 61.76 55.43 11.20
CA SER A 269 62.79 55.40 12.24
C SER A 269 62.52 55.99 13.65
N ASP A 270 62.90 55.14 14.61
CA ASP A 270 63.79 55.42 15.75
C ASP A 270 63.35 56.25 16.96
N ASP A 271 63.84 55.74 18.09
CA ASP A 271 64.29 56.42 19.30
C ASP A 271 63.35 56.71 20.49
N VAL A 272 63.71 56.03 21.59
CA VAL A 272 64.11 56.60 22.89
C VAL A 272 63.04 57.26 23.79
N ALA A 273 62.93 56.63 24.96
CA ALA A 273 62.74 57.18 26.31
C ALA A 273 61.69 58.29 26.57
N GLY A 274 60.77 57.93 27.48
CA GLY A 274 60.76 58.53 28.81
C GLY A 274 59.81 59.72 29.05
N LYS A 275 59.14 59.61 30.21
CA LYS A 275 58.51 60.70 31.01
C LYS A 275 57.22 61.31 30.45
N VAL A 276 56.26 61.82 31.23
CA VAL A 276 55.79 61.68 32.61
C VAL A 276 54.59 62.66 32.71
N LYS A 277 53.53 62.25 33.43
CA LYS A 277 52.51 63.06 34.14
C LYS A 277 51.55 64.04 33.43
N ALA A 278 50.31 63.95 33.92
CA ALA A 278 49.35 64.99 34.29
C ALA A 278 48.76 65.84 33.15
N SER A 279 47.47 66.13 33.10
CA SER A 279 46.47 66.29 34.15
C SER A 279 45.08 65.85 33.67
#